data_AF-A0A662RTZ0-F1
#
_entry.id   AF-A0A662RTZ0-F1
#
_cell.length_a   1.000
_cell.length_b   1.000
_cell.length_c   1.000
_cell.angle_alpha   90.00
_cell.angle_beta   90.00
_cell.angle_gamma   90.00
#
_symmetry.space_group_name_H-M   'P 1'
#
loop_
_entity.id
_entity.type
_entity.pdbx_description
1 polymer ?
#
loop_
_entity_poly.entity_id
_entity_poly.type
_entity_poly.pdbx_seq_one_letter_code
_entity_poly.pdbx_strand_id
1 'polypeptide(L)'
;MFRDLSLSNDFIRQTFKLKENYMWRVKKARNDLSKVQNWEDNFTKILYRPFDIREIYFHDSVVWRKRKEVMRHMMQENFGLITPKQFKEEPGAFVTRHINGHKTVSAYDINYLFPLYLYPDESKGKRLDEKAAKPEQVPNISKEFLQGVKIRHRANRLPIVNATRNF
;
A
#
# COMPACT_ATOMS: atom_id res chain seq x y z
N MET A 1 1.88 26.42 8.35
CA MET A 1 0.82 26.62 9.37
C MET A 1 0.71 25.45 10.36
N PHE A 2 0.36 24.22 9.96
CA PHE A 2 0.16 23.12 10.95
C PHE A 2 1.42 22.74 11.76
N ARG A 3 2.62 22.90 11.20
CA ARG A 3 3.89 22.61 11.90
C ARG A 3 4.43 23.79 12.73
N ASP A 4 3.87 24.98 12.54
CA ASP A 4 4.30 26.19 13.22
C ASP A 4 3.73 26.22 14.64
N LEU A 5 4.60 26.06 15.64
CA LEU A 5 4.23 26.00 17.05
C LEU A 5 3.99 27.38 17.69
N SER A 6 4.30 28.48 16.98
CA SER A 6 3.94 29.83 17.45
C SER A 6 2.41 30.03 17.47
N LEU A 7 1.69 29.31 16.62
CA LEU A 7 0.23 29.31 16.58
C LEU A 7 -0.35 28.39 17.67
N SER A 8 -1.46 28.83 18.29
CA SER A 8 -2.12 28.03 19.32
C SER A 8 -2.76 26.75 18.75
N ASN A 9 -2.82 25.70 19.55
CA ASN A 9 -3.45 24.45 19.14
C ASN A 9 -4.96 24.63 18.85
N ASP A 10 -5.63 25.52 19.59
CA ASP A 10 -7.04 25.82 19.38
C ASP A 10 -7.30 26.57 18.07
N PHE A 11 -6.44 27.54 17.72
CA PHE A 11 -6.51 28.22 16.42
C PHE A 11 -6.46 27.18 15.30
N ILE A 12 -5.48 26.28 15.35
CA ILE A 12 -5.26 25.25 14.33
C ILE A 12 -6.41 24.26 14.27
N ARG A 13 -6.92 23.84 15.43
CA ARG A 13 -8.08 22.96 15.52
C ARG A 13 -9.33 23.60 14.88
N GLN A 14 -9.57 24.87 15.11
CA GLN A 14 -10.70 25.61 14.54
C GLN A 14 -10.53 25.82 13.03
N THR A 15 -9.36 26.31 12.58
CA THR A 15 -9.08 26.58 11.15
C THR A 15 -9.28 25.34 10.29
N PHE A 16 -8.79 24.18 10.74
CA PHE A 16 -8.90 22.92 10.00
C PHE A 16 -10.10 22.06 10.42
N LYS A 17 -10.99 22.56 11.30
CA LYS A 17 -12.17 21.85 11.81
C LYS A 17 -11.85 20.45 12.35
N LEU A 18 -10.74 20.32 13.06
CA LEU A 18 -10.20 19.04 13.50
C LEU A 18 -10.96 18.52 14.72
N LYS A 19 -11.27 17.22 14.70
CA LYS A 19 -11.82 16.50 15.85
C LYS A 19 -10.72 15.63 16.46
N GLU A 20 -10.59 15.68 17.78
CA GLU A 20 -9.70 14.80 18.52
C GLU A 20 -10.45 13.58 19.03
N ASN A 21 -9.71 12.53 19.35
CA ASN A 21 -10.23 11.34 20.02
C ASN A 21 -9.19 10.80 21.02
N TYR A 22 -9.50 9.70 21.69
CA TYR A 22 -8.61 9.12 22.70
C TYR A 22 -7.21 8.73 22.16
N MET A 23 -7.08 8.44 20.86
CA MET A 23 -5.81 8.05 20.22
C MET A 23 -5.09 9.20 19.52
N TRP A 24 -5.81 10.25 19.09
CA TRP A 24 -5.25 11.33 18.29
C TRP A 24 -5.53 12.70 18.89
N ARG A 25 -4.44 13.45 19.12
CA ARG A 25 -4.44 14.80 19.69
C ARG A 25 -3.67 15.75 18.79
N VAL A 26 -4.26 16.90 18.49
CA VAL A 26 -3.69 17.99 17.68
C VAL A 26 -2.35 18.43 18.27
N LYS A 27 -2.29 18.68 19.59
CA LYS A 27 -1.04 19.10 20.26
C LYS A 27 0.10 18.10 20.04
N LYS A 28 -0.18 16.81 20.22
CA LYS A 28 0.83 15.75 20.03
C LYS A 28 1.27 15.68 18.57
N ALA A 29 0.32 15.61 17.63
CA ALA A 29 0.62 15.54 16.21
C ALA A 29 1.45 16.76 15.73
N ARG A 30 1.12 17.97 16.19
CA ARG A 30 1.87 19.19 15.86
C ARG A 30 3.30 19.15 16.40
N ASN A 31 3.48 18.73 17.65
CA ASN A 31 4.80 18.61 18.26
C ASN A 31 5.67 17.54 17.60
N ASP A 32 5.08 16.45 17.14
CA ASP A 32 5.81 15.40 16.42
C ASP A 32 6.20 15.91 15.03
N LEU A 33 5.27 16.53 14.30
CA LEU A 33 5.49 17.01 12.93
C LEU A 33 6.38 18.25 12.84
N SER A 34 6.47 19.08 13.88
CA SER A 34 7.41 20.21 13.91
C SER A 34 8.87 19.75 13.90
N LYS A 35 9.15 18.52 14.35
CA LYS A 35 10.50 17.93 14.40
C LYS A 35 10.89 17.21 13.11
N VAL A 36 9.93 16.95 12.21
CA VAL A 36 10.20 16.28 10.94
C VAL A 36 10.81 17.29 9.97
N GLN A 37 12.08 17.10 9.60
CA GLN A 37 12.78 17.97 8.65
C GLN A 37 12.25 17.79 7.22
N ASN A 38 12.31 16.57 6.70
CA ASN A 38 11.83 16.22 5.34
C ASN A 38 10.34 15.86 5.38
N TRP A 39 9.52 16.80 5.83
CA TRP A 39 8.08 16.58 6.00
C TRP A 39 7.39 16.31 4.66
N GLU A 40 7.84 16.96 3.58
CA GLU A 40 7.27 16.85 2.22
C GLU A 40 7.32 15.43 1.67
N ASP A 41 8.36 14.66 2.02
CA ASP A 41 8.53 13.25 1.61
C ASP A 41 7.42 12.32 2.12
N ASN A 42 6.60 12.78 3.07
CA ASN A 42 5.47 12.02 3.59
C ASN A 42 4.19 12.20 2.77
N PHE A 43 4.15 13.11 1.80
CA PHE A 43 3.03 13.17 0.85
C PHE A 43 3.15 12.05 -0.17
N THR A 44 2.04 11.34 -0.36
CA THR A 44 1.94 10.27 -1.35
C THR A 44 0.50 10.11 -1.80
N LYS A 45 0.29 9.25 -2.79
CA LYS A 45 -1.03 8.91 -3.31
C LYS A 45 -1.57 7.65 -2.65
N ILE A 46 -2.82 7.69 -2.23
CA ILE A 46 -3.58 6.55 -1.74
C ILE A 46 -4.74 6.24 -2.66
N LEU A 47 -4.94 4.96 -2.97
CA LEU A 47 -6.18 4.48 -3.56
C LEU A 47 -7.24 4.40 -2.45
N TYR A 48 -8.06 5.44 -2.35
CA TYR A 48 -9.09 5.54 -1.31
C TYR A 48 -10.22 4.55 -1.58
N ARG A 49 -10.73 4.54 -2.82
CA ARG A 49 -11.76 3.63 -3.36
C ARG A 49 -11.40 3.27 -4.80
N PRO A 50 -12.07 2.28 -5.45
CA PRO A 50 -11.77 1.94 -6.83
C PRO A 50 -11.91 3.20 -7.70
N PHE A 51 -10.87 3.51 -8.45
CA PHE A 51 -10.78 4.70 -9.31
C PHE A 51 -10.77 6.06 -8.59
N ASP A 52 -10.65 6.10 -7.26
CA ASP A 52 -10.54 7.33 -6.46
C ASP A 52 -9.16 7.39 -5.79
N ILE A 53 -8.23 8.10 -6.44
CA ILE A 53 -6.87 8.32 -5.95
C ILE A 53 -6.80 9.70 -5.31
N ARG A 54 -6.30 9.76 -4.08
CA ARG A 54 -6.18 11.00 -3.31
C ARG A 54 -4.76 11.20 -2.80
N GLU A 55 -4.40 12.45 -2.58
CA GLU A 55 -3.19 12.80 -1.83
C GLU A 55 -3.41 12.51 -0.33
N ILE A 56 -2.39 11.96 0.32
CA ILE A 56 -2.38 11.70 1.76
C ILE A 56 -1.03 12.09 2.34
N TYR A 57 -1.06 12.62 3.56
CA TYR A 57 0.14 12.79 4.37
C TYR A 57 0.38 11.52 5.19
N PHE A 58 1.17 10.59 4.66
CA PHE A 58 1.37 9.24 5.22
C PHE A 58 2.43 9.23 6.32
N HIS A 59 2.13 9.85 7.47
CA HIS A 59 3.00 9.88 8.67
C HIS A 59 2.28 9.33 9.91
N ASP A 60 2.99 8.73 10.87
CA ASP A 60 2.37 8.08 12.06
C ASP A 60 1.59 9.06 12.94
N SER A 61 1.96 10.34 12.92
CA SER A 61 1.25 11.41 13.65
C SER A 61 -0.11 11.77 13.04
N VAL A 62 -0.42 11.29 11.84
CA VAL A 62 -1.67 11.60 11.11
C VAL A 62 -2.43 10.32 10.75
N VAL A 63 -1.72 9.31 10.24
CA VAL A 63 -2.29 8.06 9.77
C VAL A 63 -2.04 6.96 10.78
N TRP A 64 -3.13 6.37 11.25
CA TRP A 64 -3.07 5.25 12.19
C TRP A 64 -2.98 3.91 11.47
N ARG A 65 -2.26 2.95 12.08
CA ARG A 65 -2.05 1.59 11.55
C ARG A 65 -1.62 1.58 10.08
N LYS A 66 -0.54 2.28 9.77
CA LYS A 66 0.07 2.34 8.42
C LYS A 66 0.45 0.99 7.81
N ARG A 67 0.40 -0.11 8.57
CA ARG A 67 0.83 -1.46 8.12
C ARG A 67 2.19 -1.41 7.42
N LYS A 68 3.17 -0.75 8.07
CA LYS A 68 4.49 -0.46 7.47
C LYS A 68 5.16 -1.69 6.88
N GLU A 69 5.01 -2.85 7.52
CA GLU A 69 5.53 -4.15 7.06
C GLU A 69 5.11 -4.48 5.61
N VAL A 70 3.88 -4.14 5.23
CA VAL A 70 3.34 -4.36 3.87
C VAL A 70 3.43 -3.10 3.02
N MET A 71 2.99 -1.95 3.55
CA MET A 71 2.87 -0.71 2.77
C MET A 71 4.23 -0.19 2.29
N ARG A 72 5.33 -0.49 2.99
CA ARG A 72 6.68 -0.14 2.51
C ARG A 72 6.98 -0.66 1.11
N HIS A 73 6.40 -1.82 0.73
CA HIS A 73 6.57 -2.39 -0.60
C HIS A 73 5.80 -1.62 -1.68
N MET A 74 4.74 -0.92 -1.31
CA MET A 74 3.95 -0.07 -2.22
C MET A 74 4.41 1.39 -2.21
N MET A 75 5.35 1.76 -1.35
CA MET A 75 6.04 3.07 -1.39
C MET A 75 7.16 3.09 -2.43
N GLN A 76 7.43 1.95 -3.07
CA GLN A 76 8.33 1.79 -4.21
C GLN A 76 7.50 1.55 -5.48
N GLU A 77 8.15 1.52 -6.63
CA GLU A 77 7.48 1.11 -7.88
C GLU A 77 7.01 -0.34 -7.78
N ASN A 78 5.70 -0.55 -7.65
CA ASN A 78 5.14 -1.88 -7.43
C ASN A 78 3.68 -1.95 -7.88
N PHE A 79 3.22 -3.16 -8.15
CA PHE A 79 1.81 -3.47 -8.32
C PHE A 79 1.33 -4.27 -7.12
N GLY A 80 0.07 -4.10 -6.74
CA GLY A 80 -0.54 -4.85 -5.66
C GLY A 80 -1.94 -5.30 -6.03
N LEU A 81 -2.28 -6.54 -5.69
CA LEU A 81 -3.63 -7.07 -5.79
C LEU A 81 -4.35 -6.87 -4.46
N ILE A 82 -5.51 -6.23 -4.49
CA ILE A 82 -6.38 -6.02 -3.33
C ILE A 82 -7.56 -6.97 -3.44
N THR A 83 -7.80 -7.76 -2.40
CA THR A 83 -8.99 -8.63 -2.30
C THR A 83 -9.51 -8.69 -0.86
N PRO A 84 -10.84 -8.82 -0.64
CA PRO A 84 -11.38 -9.18 0.66
C PRO A 84 -11.18 -10.68 0.92
N LYS A 85 -10.93 -11.07 2.19
CA LYS A 85 -10.85 -12.49 2.58
C LYS A 85 -12.23 -13.13 2.71
N GLN A 86 -13.19 -12.35 3.18
CA GLN A 86 -14.59 -12.74 3.40
C GLN A 86 -15.46 -11.68 2.75
N PHE A 87 -16.58 -12.09 2.19
CA PHE A 87 -17.54 -11.22 1.53
C PHE A 87 -18.93 -11.87 1.66
N LYS A 88 -19.97 -11.03 1.80
CA LYS A 88 -21.36 -11.49 1.81
C LYS A 88 -22.00 -11.50 0.42
N GLU A 89 -21.46 -10.69 -0.49
CA GLU A 89 -21.94 -10.48 -1.86
C GLU A 89 -20.89 -10.98 -2.87
N GLU A 90 -20.91 -10.57 -4.13
CA GLU A 90 -19.87 -10.98 -5.08
C GLU A 90 -18.48 -10.42 -4.70
N PRO A 91 -17.42 -11.25 -4.74
CA PRO A 91 -16.07 -10.78 -4.45
C PRO A 91 -15.59 -9.81 -5.51
N GLY A 92 -15.13 -8.64 -5.08
CA GLY A 92 -14.34 -7.72 -5.90
C GLY A 92 -12.84 -7.92 -5.72
N ALA A 93 -12.08 -7.70 -6.79
CA ALA A 93 -10.62 -7.57 -6.74
C ALA A 93 -10.20 -6.28 -7.46
N PHE A 94 -9.09 -5.67 -7.03
CA PHE A 94 -8.58 -4.47 -7.67
C PHE A 94 -7.05 -4.46 -7.70
N VAL A 95 -6.47 -4.05 -8.83
CA VAL A 95 -5.02 -3.87 -8.96
C VAL A 95 -4.67 -2.40 -8.74
N THR A 96 -3.65 -2.15 -7.93
CA THR A 96 -3.19 -0.81 -7.60
C THR A 96 -1.68 -0.67 -7.77
N ARG A 97 -1.21 0.55 -8.00
CA ARG A 97 0.20 0.95 -7.87
C ARG A 97 0.46 1.85 -6.66
N HIS A 98 -0.58 2.08 -5.86
CA HIS A 98 -0.60 2.99 -4.72
C HIS A 98 -0.88 2.23 -3.43
N ILE A 99 -0.50 2.81 -2.29
CA ILE A 99 -0.97 2.35 -0.98
C ILE A 99 -2.51 2.38 -0.94
N ASN A 100 -3.10 1.56 -0.06
CA ASN A 100 -4.55 1.45 0.05
C ASN A 100 -5.02 1.40 1.51
N GLY A 101 -6.30 1.68 1.71
CA GLY A 101 -6.98 1.50 2.98
C GLY A 101 -7.52 0.09 3.16
N HIS A 102 -7.90 -0.25 4.39
CA HIS A 102 -8.47 -1.56 4.74
C HIS A 102 -9.89 -1.80 4.18
N LYS A 103 -10.49 -0.82 3.51
CA LYS A 103 -11.85 -0.82 2.92
C LYS A 103 -11.89 -0.17 1.53
N THR A 104 -10.80 -0.30 0.78
CA THR A 104 -10.68 0.27 -0.55
C THR A 104 -11.62 -0.40 -1.55
N VAL A 105 -11.64 -1.73 -1.65
CA VAL A 105 -12.44 -2.50 -2.63
C VAL A 105 -13.79 -2.91 -2.05
N SER A 106 -13.82 -3.61 -0.91
CA SER A 106 -15.07 -3.87 -0.17
C SER A 106 -15.22 -2.84 0.94
N ALA A 107 -16.38 -2.17 0.96
CA ALA A 107 -16.71 -1.15 1.97
C ALA A 107 -16.97 -1.76 3.36
N TYR A 108 -17.45 -3.00 3.38
CA TYR A 108 -17.89 -3.68 4.59
C TYR A 108 -16.88 -4.73 5.07
N ASP A 109 -16.07 -5.28 4.18
CA ASP A 109 -15.11 -6.32 4.50
C ASP A 109 -13.67 -5.79 4.56
N ILE A 110 -12.84 -6.42 5.39
CA ILE A 110 -11.42 -6.11 5.48
C ILE A 110 -10.73 -6.56 4.19
N ASN A 111 -10.02 -5.63 3.55
CA ASN A 111 -9.24 -5.91 2.36
C ASN A 111 -7.79 -6.25 2.73
N TYR A 112 -7.23 -7.19 1.97
CA TYR A 112 -5.85 -7.62 2.03
C TYR A 112 -5.16 -7.14 0.77
N LEU A 113 -3.90 -6.76 0.91
CA LEU A 113 -3.04 -6.32 -0.17
C LEU A 113 -1.93 -7.35 -0.36
N PHE A 114 -1.73 -7.77 -1.60
CA PHE A 114 -0.66 -8.66 -2.02
C PHE A 114 0.25 -7.88 -2.98
N PRO A 115 1.36 -7.29 -2.50
CA PRO A 115 2.35 -6.66 -3.37
C PRO A 115 2.94 -7.70 -4.32
N LEU A 116 3.23 -7.33 -5.56
CA LEU A 116 3.85 -8.19 -6.56
C LEU A 116 5.32 -8.44 -6.25
N TYR A 117 6.01 -7.41 -5.77
CA TYR A 117 7.42 -7.48 -5.36
C TYR A 117 7.59 -7.17 -3.87
N LEU A 118 8.54 -7.86 -3.24
CA LEU A 118 9.03 -7.56 -1.91
C LEU A 118 10.36 -6.83 -2.02
N TYR A 119 10.56 -5.89 -1.10
CA TYR A 119 11.71 -5.01 -1.03
C TYR A 119 12.45 -5.24 0.30
N PRO A 120 13.79 -5.16 0.34
CA PRO A 120 14.58 -5.23 1.57
C PRO A 120 14.09 -4.23 2.62
N ASP A 121 14.20 -4.61 3.90
CA ASP A 121 13.90 -3.70 5.00
C ASP A 121 15.15 -2.94 5.40
N GLU A 122 15.27 -1.71 4.88
CA GLU A 122 16.39 -0.83 5.21
C GLU A 122 16.44 -0.50 6.71
N SER A 123 15.32 -0.56 7.43
CA SER A 123 15.29 -0.35 8.88
C SER A 123 15.88 -1.52 9.69
N LYS A 124 16.07 -2.69 9.08
CA LYS A 124 16.67 -3.88 9.70
C LYS A 124 18.17 -4.01 9.43
N GLY A 125 18.78 -2.98 8.83
CA GLY A 125 20.21 -2.92 8.52
C GLY A 125 20.56 -3.58 7.19
N LYS A 126 21.33 -2.87 6.36
CA LYS A 126 22.04 -3.46 5.22
C LYS A 126 23.32 -4.12 5.77
N ARG A 127 23.64 -5.35 5.36
CA ARG A 127 25.02 -5.85 5.51
C ARG A 127 25.91 -4.90 4.70
N LEU A 128 27.05 -4.49 5.26
CA LEU A 128 27.86 -3.32 4.86
C LEU A 128 28.58 -3.45 3.50
N ASP A 129 28.37 -4.53 2.77
CA ASP A 129 29.06 -4.79 1.52
C ASP A 129 28.03 -4.78 0.40
N GLU A 130 27.83 -3.63 -0.27
CA GLU A 130 27.56 -3.54 -1.70
C GLU A 130 27.28 -2.09 -2.14
N LYS A 131 28.11 -1.64 -3.07
CA LYS A 131 27.95 -0.38 -3.81
C LYS A 131 26.58 -0.36 -4.48
N ALA A 132 25.82 0.71 -4.22
CA ALA A 132 24.55 1.11 -4.84
C ALA A 132 24.17 0.37 -6.15
N ALA A 133 23.58 -0.81 -6.01
CA ALA A 133 22.66 -1.39 -6.98
C ALA A 133 21.24 -1.22 -6.41
N LYS A 134 20.24 -1.08 -7.29
CA LYS A 134 18.81 -0.99 -6.92
C LYS A 134 18.47 -2.02 -5.83
N PRO A 135 17.53 -1.76 -4.91
CA PRO A 135 17.09 -2.80 -3.97
C PRO A 135 16.73 -4.04 -4.77
N GLU A 136 17.41 -5.17 -4.50
CA GLU A 136 17.18 -6.44 -5.16
C GLU A 136 15.78 -6.92 -4.75
N GLN A 137 14.77 -6.49 -5.51
CA GLN A 137 13.39 -6.86 -5.26
C GLN A 137 13.19 -8.33 -5.62
N VAL A 138 12.39 -9.02 -4.83
CA VAL A 138 12.05 -10.43 -5.08
C VAL A 138 10.56 -10.56 -5.39
N PRO A 139 10.14 -11.38 -6.37
CA PRO A 139 8.73 -11.64 -6.59
C PRO A 139 8.07 -12.21 -5.32
N ASN A 140 6.92 -11.67 -4.94
CA ASN A 140 6.12 -12.14 -3.80
C ASN A 140 5.26 -13.36 -4.18
N ILE A 141 5.87 -14.31 -4.87
CA ILE A 141 5.23 -15.55 -5.33
C ILE A 141 6.23 -16.67 -5.09
N SER A 142 5.81 -17.72 -4.39
CA SER A 142 6.70 -18.83 -4.09
C SER A 142 7.10 -19.59 -5.35
N LYS A 143 8.31 -20.15 -5.34
CA LYS A 143 8.83 -20.92 -6.48
C LYS A 143 7.97 -22.17 -6.73
N GLU A 144 7.49 -22.78 -5.66
CA GLU A 144 6.66 -23.98 -5.67
C GLU A 144 5.32 -23.71 -6.36
N PHE A 145 4.71 -22.56 -6.08
CA PHE A 145 3.47 -22.15 -6.74
C PHE A 145 3.69 -21.95 -8.24
N LEU A 146 4.75 -21.23 -8.63
CA LEU A 146 5.07 -21.00 -10.04
C LEU A 146 5.35 -22.31 -10.80
N GLN A 147 6.03 -23.26 -10.17
CA GLN A 147 6.26 -24.59 -10.74
C GLN A 147 4.94 -25.35 -10.93
N GLY A 148 4.07 -25.35 -9.91
CA GLY A 148 2.76 -26.00 -9.98
C GLY A 148 1.87 -25.44 -11.10
N VAL A 149 1.85 -24.12 -11.29
CA VAL A 149 1.12 -23.46 -12.39
C VAL A 149 1.70 -23.86 -13.74
N LYS A 150 3.02 -23.89 -13.90
CA LYS A 150 3.68 -24.29 -15.17
C LYS A 150 3.32 -25.73 -15.58
N ILE A 151 3.29 -26.66 -14.62
CA ILE A 151 2.94 -28.06 -14.87
C ILE A 151 1.48 -28.16 -15.35
N ARG A 152 0.54 -27.53 -14.64
CA ARG A 152 -0.89 -27.55 -15.02
C ARG A 152 -1.16 -26.87 -16.35
N HIS A 153 -0.52 -25.73 -16.61
CA HIS A 153 -0.67 -25.03 -17.89
C HIS A 153 -0.20 -25.89 -19.08
N ARG A 154 0.90 -26.64 -18.92
CA ARG A 154 1.37 -27.58 -19.95
C ARG A 154 0.41 -28.76 -20.14
N ALA A 155 -0.14 -29.30 -19.06
CA ALA A 155 -1.10 -30.40 -19.10
C ALA A 155 -2.44 -30.01 -19.76
N ASN A 156 -2.87 -28.74 -19.62
CA ASN A 156 -4.14 -28.24 -20.18
C ASN A 156 -4.02 -27.68 -21.61
N ARG A 157 -2.87 -27.80 -22.29
CA ARG A 157 -2.81 -27.57 -23.73
C ARG A 157 -3.49 -28.75 -24.44
N LEU A 158 -4.80 -28.68 -24.63
CA LEU A 158 -5.46 -29.47 -25.66
C LEU A 158 -4.76 -29.16 -27.01
N PRO A 159 -4.47 -30.16 -27.85
CA PRO A 159 -4.01 -29.88 -29.20
C PRO A 159 -5.07 -29.01 -29.87
N ILE A 160 -4.63 -27.88 -30.43
CA ILE A 160 -5.47 -27.13 -31.37
C ILE A 160 -5.69 -28.09 -32.53
N VAL A 161 -6.84 -28.77 -32.55
CA VAL A 161 -7.28 -29.50 -33.72
C VAL A 161 -7.57 -28.42 -34.76
N ASN A 162 -6.62 -28.21 -35.68
CA ASN A 162 -6.85 -27.43 -36.87
C ASN A 162 -7.98 -28.12 -37.63
N ALA A 163 -9.22 -27.65 -37.43
CA ALA A 163 -10.32 -27.99 -38.30
C ALA A 163 -10.03 -27.33 -39.65
N THR A 164 -9.34 -28.05 -40.53
CA THR A 164 -9.37 -27.80 -41.97
C THR A 164 -10.83 -27.93 -42.40
N ARG A 165 -11.56 -26.82 -42.37
CA ARG A 165 -12.77 -26.65 -43.17
C ARG A 165 -12.30 -26.50 -44.61
N ASN A 166 -12.37 -27.59 -45.36
CA ASN A 166 -12.42 -27.53 -46.82
C ASN A 166 -13.68 -26.73 -47.17
N PHE A 167 -13.50 -25.61 -47.84
CA PHE A 167 -14.52 -24.97 -48.66
C PHE A 167 -14.53 -25.63 -50.04
#